data_AF-A0ABD5WNG2-F1
#
_entry.id   AF-A0ABD5WNG2-F1
#
_cell.length_a   1.000
_cell.length_b   1.000
_cell.length_c   1.000
_cell.angle_alpha   90.00
_cell.angle_beta   90.00
_cell.angle_gamma   90.00
#
_symmetry.space_group_name_H-M   'P 1'
#
loop_
_entity.id
_entity.type
_entity.pdbx_description
1 polymer ?
#
loop_
_entity_poly.entity_id
_entity_poly.type
_entity_poly.pdbx_seq_one_letter_code
_entity_poly.pdbx_strand_id
1 'polypeptide(L)' 'MRELLGPTYRNLAALAVVAALLGGAYFVANPLVRYAAWLVAFAVWMAWFVSVAREWISKANF' A
#
# COMPACT_ATOMS: atom_id res chain seq x y z
N MET A 1 19.52 -10.23 -13.60
CA MET A 1 18.65 -10.24 -12.38
C MET A 1 18.55 -8.88 -11.65
N ARG A 2 18.99 -7.76 -12.23
CA ARG A 2 18.85 -6.42 -11.61
C ARG A 2 17.72 -5.56 -12.21
N GLU A 3 17.04 -6.07 -13.24
CA GLU A 3 15.96 -5.36 -13.95
C GLU A 3 14.55 -5.75 -13.50
N LEU A 4 14.39 -6.79 -12.67
CA LEU A 4 13.08 -7.20 -12.12
C LEU A 4 12.61 -6.34 -10.94
N LEU A 5 13.37 -5.30 -10.59
CA LEU A 5 13.14 -4.43 -9.43
C LEU A 5 13.07 -2.95 -9.84
N GLY A 6 12.39 -2.63 -10.94
CA GLY A 6 11.91 -1.28 -11.22
C GLY A 6 10.56 -1.34 -11.93
N PRO A 7 9.50 -0.65 -11.46
CA PRO A 7 9.47 0.42 -10.46
C PRO A 7 9.00 -0.07 -9.08
N THR A 8 9.77 0.27 -8.05
CA THR A 8 9.62 -0.13 -6.64
C THR A 8 8.21 0.06 -6.05
N TYR A 9 7.41 1.01 -6.53
CA TYR A 9 6.09 1.35 -5.97
C TYR A 9 5.00 0.29 -6.23
N ARG A 10 4.98 -0.36 -7.39
CA ARG A 10 3.98 -1.41 -7.70
C ARG A 10 4.23 -2.67 -6.88
N ASN A 11 5.50 -3.01 -6.72
CA ASN A 11 5.91 -4.16 -5.89
C ASN A 11 5.68 -3.86 -4.41
N LEU A 12 5.93 -2.64 -3.94
CA LEU A 12 5.58 -2.22 -2.57
C LEU A 12 4.07 -2.24 -2.33
N ALA A 13 3.27 -1.75 -3.29
CA ALA A 13 1.81 -1.80 -3.19
C ALA A 13 1.30 -3.26 -3.15
N ALA A 14 1.83 -4.14 -4.00
CA ALA A 14 1.50 -5.55 -3.97
C ALA A 14 1.90 -6.21 -2.63
N LEU A 15 3.10 -5.94 -2.13
CA LEU A 15 3.58 -6.46 -0.85
C LEU A 15 2.73 -5.96 0.33
N ALA A 16 2.28 -4.71 0.26
CA ALA A 16 1.41 -4.11 1.28
C ALA A 16 -0.01 -4.68 1.24
N VAL A 17 -0.59 -4.92 0.06
CA VAL A 17 -1.88 -5.63 -0.09
C VAL A 17 -1.80 -7.05 0.46
N VAL A 18 -0.72 -7.77 0.14
CA VAL A 18 -0.47 -9.13 0.65
C VAL A 18 -0.30 -9.13 2.16
N ALA A 19 0.46 -8.19 2.72
CA ALA A 19 0.63 -8.04 4.17
C ALA A 19 -0.68 -7.69 4.88
N ALA A 20 -1.51 -6.82 4.29
CA ALA A 20 -2.82 -6.47 4.82
C ALA A 20 -3.81 -7.65 4.79
N LEU A 21 -3.81 -8.45 3.72
CA LEU A 21 -4.63 -9.66 3.60
C LEU A 21 -4.21 -10.74 4.61
N LEU A 22 -2.90 -11.01 4.71
CA LEU A 22 -2.36 -11.99 5.65
C LEU A 22 -2.56 -11.54 7.11
N GLY A 23 -2.28 -10.27 7.41
CA GLY A 23 -2.54 -9.70 8.73
C GLY A 23 -4.02 -9.73 9.08
N GLY A 24 -4.88 -9.24 8.19
CA GLY A 24 -6.34 -9.21 8.40
C GLY A 24 -6.93 -10.60 8.66
N ALA A 25 -6.51 -11.62 7.92
CA ALA A 25 -6.99 -13.00 8.08
C ALA A 25 -6.55 -13.63 9.41
N TYR A 26 -5.36 -13.30 9.91
CA TYR A 26 -4.83 -13.87 11.15
C TYR A 26 -5.50 -13.30 12.42
N PHE A 27 -6.00 -12.07 12.37
CA PHE A 27 -6.38 -11.32 13.59
C PHE A 27 -7.89 -11.14 13.85
N VAL A 28 -8.75 -11.92 13.18
CA VAL A 28 -10.22 -11.72 13.14
C VAL A 28 -10.93 -11.82 14.51
N ALA A 29 -10.28 -12.29 15.57
CA ALA A 29 -10.93 -12.45 16.89
C ALA A 29 -10.98 -11.17 17.75
N ASN A 30 -10.12 -10.17 17.53
CA ASN A 30 -10.02 -9.00 18.43
C ASN A 30 -10.41 -7.67 17.75
N PRO A 31 -11.37 -6.90 18.30
CA PRO A 31 -11.84 -5.63 17.72
C PRO A 31 -10.73 -4.59 17.49
N LEU A 32 -9.77 -4.48 18.41
CA LEU A 32 -8.65 -3.54 18.29
C LEU A 32 -7.76 -3.90 17.10
N VAL A 33 -7.56 -5.20 16.87
CA VAL A 33 -6.69 -5.64 15.79
C VAL A 33 -7.37 -5.50 14.43
N ARG A 34 -8.69 -5.69 14.37
CA ARG A 34 -9.48 -5.34 13.18
C ARG A 34 -9.35 -3.84 12.86
N TYR A 35 -9.45 -2.97 13.87
CA TYR A 35 -9.28 -1.52 13.66
C TYR A 35 -7.87 -1.18 13.17
N ALA A 36 -6.83 -1.74 13.80
CA ALA A 36 -5.44 -1.55 13.37
C ALA A 36 -5.19 -2.05 11.94
N ALA A 37 -5.76 -3.20 11.55
CA ALA A 37 -5.66 -3.73 10.19
C ALA A 37 -6.28 -2.78 9.15
N TRP A 38 -7.45 -2.21 9.45
CA TRP A 38 -8.06 -1.20 8.59
C TRP A 38 -7.24 0.08 8.50
N LEU A 39 -6.62 0.50 9.61
CA LEU A 39 -5.77 1.68 9.66
C LEU A 39 -4.50 1.49 8.81
N VAL A 40 -3.90 0.29 8.85
CA VAL A 40 -2.77 -0.09 7.99
C VAL A 40 -3.19 -0.11 6.52
N ALA A 41 -4.32 -0.74 6.20
CA ALA A 41 -4.84 -0.77 4.83
C ALA A 41 -5.08 0.66 4.29
N PHE A 42 -5.66 1.54 5.11
CA PHE A 42 -5.85 2.95 4.78
C PHE A 42 -4.53 3.69 4.55
N ALA A 43 -3.54 3.53 5.44
CA ALA A 43 -2.24 4.17 5.31
C ALA A 43 -1.50 3.73 4.04
N VAL A 44 -1.56 2.44 3.70
CA VAL A 44 -1.00 1.88 2.46
C VAL A 44 -1.68 2.50 1.24
N TRP A 45 -3.01 2.56 1.25
CA TRP A 45 -3.78 3.15 0.16
C TRP A 45 -3.45 4.65 -0.01
N MET A 46 -3.35 5.39 1.09
CA MET A 46 -2.95 6.81 1.07
C MET A 46 -1.55 7.00 0.52
N ALA A 47 -0.58 6.17 0.91
CA ALA A 47 0.78 6.23 0.40
C ALA A 47 0.82 5.99 -1.12
N TRP A 48 0.06 5.00 -1.60
CA TRP A 48 -0.10 4.76 -3.04
C TRP A 48 -0.75 5.97 -3.74
N PHE A 49 -1.88 6.47 -3.22
CA PHE A 49 -2.59 7.61 -3.79
C PHE A 49 -1.71 8.87 -3.91
N VAL A 50 -1.01 9.23 -2.84
CA VAL A 50 -0.09 10.37 -2.80
C VAL A 50 1.04 10.19 -3.83
N SER A 51 1.58 8.99 -3.96
CA SER A 51 2.64 8.71 -4.93
C SER A 51 2.18 8.90 -6.37
N VAL A 52 0.98 8.41 -6.70
CA VAL A 52 0.35 8.56 -8.02
C VAL A 52 0.02 10.02 -8.30
N ALA A 53 -0.55 10.72 -7.31
CA ALA A 53 -0.88 12.14 -7.44
C ALA A 53 0.38 12.99 -7.68
N ARG A 54 1.46 12.72 -6.94
CA ARG A 54 2.76 13.38 -7.13
C ARG A 54 3.31 13.15 -8.54
N GLU A 55 3.27 11.91 -9.03
CA GLU A 55 3.73 11.59 -10.38
C GLU A 55 2.90 12.33 -11.43
N TRP A 56 1.58 12.35 -11.28
CA TRP A 56 0.68 13.05 -12.19
C TRP A 56 0.96 14.56 -12.23
N ILE A 57 1.11 15.21 -11.06
CA ILE A 57 1.45 16.64 -10.97
C ILE A 57 2.82 16.93 -11.57
N SER A 58 3.82 16.06 -11.35
CA SER A 58 5.17 16.28 -11.89
C SER A 58 5.25 16.24 -13.42
N LYS A 59 4.28 15.57 -14.07
CA LYS A 59 4.15 15.50 -15.52
C LYS A 59 3.15 16.51 -16.09
N ALA A 60 2.39 17.19 -15.23
CA ALA A 60 1.49 18.25 -15.65
C ALA A 60 2.32 19.48 -16.02
N ASN A 61 2.19 19.91 -17.27
CA ASN A 61 2.79 21.13 -17.78
C ASN A 61 1.74 22.23 -17.60
N PHE A 62 1.99 23.16 -16.68
CA PHE A 62 1.16 24.35 -16.44
C PHE A 62 1.81 25.57 -17.07
#